data_AF-A0AAV7IRM5-F1
#
_entry.id   AF-A0AAV7IRM5-F1
#
_cell.length_a   1.000
_cell.length_b   1.000
_cell.length_c   1.000
_cell.angle_alpha   90.00
_cell.angle_beta   90.00
_cell.angle_gamma   90.00
#
_symmetry.space_group_name_H-M   'P 1'
#
loop_
_entity.id
_entity.type
_entity.pdbx_description
1 polymer ?
#
loop_
_entity_poly.entity_id
_entity_poly.type
_entity_poly.pdbx_seq_one_letter_code
_entity_poly.pdbx_strand_id
1 'polypeptide(L)'
;MSLNDSLSEIERAKLAVWDYPVSDKYTKMFQQMKEAGFPKTKEEAINRVRKKLEAHNNTEFAFIGDATEIRYLEMTSCDLISIGEEFSRKPYAIAVQQGSPLKDQLNNAILKLLNQRKLESFKSKWWSRNPNKRNCEKESSQSDGISIENIGGVFIVIFAGILLACCTLAFEYWYYRYRPRVNAKKLRKANAQEGTKISSQRVKPTRYNLKPARKAFEDNGIEFRGRF
;
A
#
# COMPACT_ATOMS: atom_id res chain seq x y z
N MET A 1 12.91 -13.73 28.82
CA MET A 1 12.61 -14.76 29.84
C MET A 1 13.63 -14.59 30.94
N SER A 2 13.21 -14.28 32.17
CA SER A 2 14.11 -14.14 33.33
C SER A 2 14.57 -15.51 33.80
N LEU A 3 15.88 -15.68 33.96
CA LEU A 3 16.50 -16.91 34.44
C LEU A 3 16.14 -17.19 35.91
N ASN A 4 16.06 -18.48 36.25
CA ASN A 4 15.83 -19.02 37.58
C ASN A 4 16.83 -18.43 38.61
N ASP A 5 16.33 -17.82 39.69
CA ASP A 5 17.14 -17.07 40.68
C ASP A 5 17.94 -17.95 41.65
N SER A 6 17.91 -19.27 41.49
CA SER A 6 18.68 -20.22 42.32
C SER A 6 20.11 -20.48 41.83
N LEU A 7 20.59 -19.78 40.81
CA LEU A 7 21.91 -20.02 40.20
C LEU A 7 22.99 -19.13 40.81
N SER A 8 24.20 -19.68 40.97
CA SER A 8 25.36 -18.93 41.47
C SER A 8 25.80 -17.84 40.50
N GLU A 9 26.40 -16.74 41.00
CA GLU A 9 26.84 -15.61 40.16
C GLU A 9 27.80 -16.04 39.03
N ILE A 10 28.63 -17.05 39.27
CA ILE A 10 29.60 -17.58 38.30
C ILE A 10 28.89 -18.39 37.19
N GLU A 11 27.85 -19.15 37.53
CA GLU A 11 27.03 -19.86 36.54
C GLU A 11 26.15 -18.89 35.75
N ARG A 12 25.62 -17.86 36.42
CA ARG A 12 24.89 -16.76 35.79
C ARG A 12 25.79 -15.98 34.84
N ALA A 13 27.07 -15.78 35.17
CA ALA A 13 28.08 -15.14 34.32
C ALA A 13 28.52 -16.03 33.14
N LYS A 14 28.58 -17.36 33.31
CA LYS A 14 28.81 -18.30 32.20
C LYS A 14 27.61 -18.37 31.24
N LEU A 15 26.41 -18.11 31.75
CA LEU A 15 25.16 -17.99 30.98
C LEU A 15 24.89 -16.55 30.53
N ALA A 16 25.69 -15.58 30.96
CA ALA A 16 25.61 -14.20 30.50
C ALA A 16 26.13 -14.16 29.07
N VAL A 17 25.22 -14.43 28.14
CA VAL A 17 25.38 -14.13 26.73
C VAL A 17 25.66 -12.63 26.66
N TRP A 18 26.90 -12.26 26.37
CA TRP A 18 27.21 -10.87 26.03
C TRP A 18 26.33 -10.49 24.84
N ASP A 19 25.34 -9.62 25.06
CA ASP A 19 24.44 -9.06 24.05
C ASP A 19 25.21 -8.14 23.08
N TYR A 20 26.19 -8.69 22.37
CA TYR A 20 26.56 -8.11 21.09
C TYR A 20 25.40 -8.41 20.15
N PRO A 21 24.79 -7.42 19.48
CA PRO A 21 23.61 -7.64 18.65
C PRO A 21 23.98 -8.33 17.33
N VAL A 22 24.48 -9.57 17.38
CA VAL A 22 24.40 -10.53 16.27
C VAL A 22 22.99 -11.12 16.29
N SER A 23 22.02 -10.21 16.17
CA SER A 23 20.56 -10.35 16.14
C SER A 23 19.94 -11.61 16.75
N ASP A 24 19.36 -11.43 17.95
CA ASP A 24 18.37 -12.30 18.62
C ASP A 24 17.32 -12.92 17.64
N LYS A 25 17.02 -12.23 16.54
CA LYS A 25 16.19 -12.72 15.43
C LYS A 25 16.62 -14.09 14.88
N TYR A 26 17.90 -14.29 14.49
CA TYR A 26 18.33 -15.57 13.90
C TYR A 26 18.39 -16.69 14.93
N THR A 27 18.73 -16.37 16.18
CA THR A 27 18.72 -17.33 17.29
C THR A 27 17.31 -17.82 17.57
N LYS A 28 16.32 -16.92 17.64
CA LYS A 28 14.90 -17.26 17.77
C LYS A 28 14.38 -18.07 16.59
N MET A 29 14.72 -17.70 15.36
CA MET A 29 14.34 -18.48 14.17
C MET A 29 14.93 -19.90 14.23
N PHE A 30 16.20 -20.04 14.59
CA PHE A 30 16.83 -21.36 14.71
C PHE A 30 16.24 -22.20 15.84
N GLN A 31 15.87 -21.58 16.97
CA GLN A 31 15.15 -22.26 18.05
C GLN A 31 13.79 -22.78 17.56
N GLN A 32 13.01 -21.96 16.85
CA GLN A 32 11.73 -22.37 16.26
C GLN A 32 11.92 -23.50 15.23
N MET A 33 12.98 -23.45 14.41
CA MET A 33 13.28 -24.53 13.46
C MET A 33 13.57 -25.86 14.17
N LYS A 34 14.26 -25.83 15.31
CA LYS A 34 14.51 -27.02 16.13
C LYS A 34 13.23 -27.58 16.73
N GLU A 35 12.36 -26.72 17.26
CA GLU A 35 11.07 -27.11 17.84
C GLU A 35 10.11 -27.68 16.77
N ALA A 36 10.10 -27.10 15.57
CA ALA A 36 9.29 -27.58 14.44
C ALA A 36 9.84 -28.85 13.76
N GLY A 37 11.13 -29.14 13.94
CA GLY A 37 11.83 -30.28 13.35
C GLY A 37 12.23 -30.06 11.89
N PHE A 38 13.50 -30.34 11.58
CA PHE A 38 14.03 -30.18 10.23
C PHE A 38 13.46 -31.23 9.25
N PRO A 39 13.08 -30.85 8.03
CA PRO A 39 12.74 -31.80 6.97
C PRO A 39 14.01 -32.51 6.48
N LYS A 40 13.90 -33.79 6.11
CA LYS A 40 15.05 -34.55 5.60
C LYS A 40 15.29 -34.28 4.13
N THR A 41 14.21 -34.06 3.37
CA THR A 41 14.26 -33.75 1.94
C THR A 41 13.48 -32.48 1.64
N LYS A 42 13.85 -31.83 0.53
CA LYS A 42 13.14 -30.66 0.01
C LYS A 42 11.68 -30.97 -0.30
N GLU A 43 11.41 -32.12 -0.92
CA GLU A 43 10.04 -32.51 -1.30
C GLU A 43 9.16 -32.72 -0.06
N GLU A 44 9.71 -33.32 1.00
CA GLU A 44 9.03 -33.43 2.28
C GLU A 44 8.72 -32.04 2.86
N ALA A 45 9.67 -31.10 2.80
CA ALA A 45 9.46 -29.73 3.26
C ALA A 45 8.32 -29.04 2.52
N ILE A 46 8.28 -29.15 1.19
CA ILE A 46 7.22 -28.55 0.37
C ILE A 46 5.86 -29.20 0.68
N ASN A 47 5.82 -30.53 0.84
CA ASN A 47 4.58 -31.23 1.21
C ASN A 47 4.08 -30.83 2.61
N ARG A 48 4.98 -30.54 3.56
CA ARG A 48 4.61 -29.99 4.88
C ARG A 48 4.04 -28.58 4.78
N VAL A 49 4.60 -27.73 3.91
CA VAL A 49 4.03 -26.40 3.63
C VAL A 49 2.62 -26.54 3.04
N ARG A 50 2.43 -27.40 2.04
CA ARG A 50 1.11 -27.61 1.39
C ARG A 50 0.07 -28.23 2.32
N LYS A 51 0.41 -29.33 3.00
CA LYS A 51 -0.54 -30.07 3.86
C LYS A 51 -1.11 -29.23 5.00
N LYS A 52 -0.33 -28.27 5.50
CA LYS A 52 -0.75 -27.35 6.57
C LYS A 52 -1.59 -26.18 6.05
N LEU A 53 -1.56 -25.88 4.75
CA LEU A 53 -2.51 -24.96 4.13
C LEU A 53 -3.92 -25.59 4.09
N GLU A 54 -4.02 -26.90 3.89
CA GLU A 54 -5.29 -27.63 3.79
C GLU A 54 -5.94 -27.93 5.16
N ALA A 55 -5.14 -28.22 6.18
CA ALA A 55 -5.63 -28.43 7.53
C ALA A 55 -5.64 -27.08 8.28
N HIS A 56 -6.82 -26.50 8.54
CA HIS A 56 -7.06 -25.28 9.35
C HIS A 56 -6.62 -25.41 10.84
N ASN A 57 -5.49 -26.07 11.11
CA ASN A 57 -4.87 -26.15 12.41
C ASN A 57 -3.76 -25.10 12.46
N ASN A 58 -3.84 -24.19 13.44
CA ASN A 58 -3.04 -22.97 13.68
C ASN A 58 -1.49 -23.13 13.81
N THR A 59 -0.86 -24.04 13.07
CA THR A 59 0.61 -24.21 13.06
C THR A 59 1.17 -23.88 11.70
N GLU A 60 1.35 -22.59 11.44
CA GLU A 60 2.01 -22.07 10.25
C GLU A 60 3.41 -22.68 10.11
N PHE A 61 3.74 -23.18 8.92
CA PHE A 61 5.07 -23.75 8.62
C PHE A 61 5.66 -23.02 7.43
N ALA A 62 6.85 -22.47 7.61
CA ALA A 62 7.63 -21.85 6.55
C ALA A 62 8.87 -22.68 6.26
N PHE A 63 9.21 -22.81 4.98
CA PHE A 63 10.45 -23.44 4.55
C PHE A 63 11.49 -22.36 4.26
N ILE A 64 12.66 -22.47 4.90
CA ILE A 64 13.81 -21.61 4.67
C ILE A 64 14.87 -22.42 3.90
N GLY A 65 15.35 -21.86 2.79
CA GLY A 65 16.32 -22.51 1.90
C GLY A 65 17.01 -21.48 1.00
N ASP A 66 17.73 -21.96 -0.02
CA ASP A 66 18.43 -21.11 -0.97
C ASP A 66 17.44 -20.24 -1.76
N ALA A 67 17.77 -18.94 -1.90
CA ALA A 67 16.90 -17.98 -2.56
C ALA A 67 16.59 -18.36 -4.03
N THR A 68 17.57 -18.89 -4.76
CA THR A 68 17.40 -19.36 -6.14
C THR A 68 16.44 -20.55 -6.21
N GLU A 69 16.53 -21.45 -5.24
CA GLU A 69 15.68 -22.63 -5.17
C GLU A 69 14.23 -22.27 -4.86
N ILE A 70 14.01 -21.39 -3.88
CA ILE A 70 12.69 -20.88 -3.53
C ILE A 70 12.08 -20.11 -4.72
N ARG A 71 12.87 -19.23 -5.36
CA ARG A 71 12.43 -18.48 -6.54
C ARG A 71 12.04 -19.39 -7.70
N TYR A 72 12.75 -20.51 -7.87
CA TYR A 72 12.37 -21.50 -8.87
C TYR A 72 11.05 -22.18 -8.53
N LEU A 73 10.84 -22.55 -7.26
CA LEU A 73 9.58 -23.14 -6.80
C LEU A 73 8.39 -22.19 -7.03
N GLU A 74 8.51 -20.92 -6.62
CA GLU A 74 7.51 -19.86 -6.88
C GLU A 74 7.23 -19.68 -8.38
N MET A 75 8.27 -19.78 -9.23
CA MET A 75 8.12 -19.66 -10.67
C MET A 75 7.36 -20.85 -11.29
N THR A 76 7.51 -22.05 -10.72
CA THR A 76 6.93 -23.29 -11.25
C THR A 76 5.58 -23.67 -10.64
N SER A 77 5.24 -23.15 -9.47
CA SER A 77 4.02 -23.49 -8.72
C SER A 77 3.38 -22.21 -8.17
N CYS A 78 2.07 -22.03 -8.43
CA CYS A 78 1.33 -20.84 -8.00
C CYS A 78 0.85 -20.91 -6.54
N ASP A 79 0.94 -22.08 -5.92
CA ASP A 79 0.51 -22.31 -4.54
C ASP A 79 1.55 -21.84 -3.51
N LEU A 80 2.75 -21.47 -3.97
CA LEU A 80 3.87 -21.11 -3.12
C LEU A 80 4.25 -19.65 -3.36
N ILE A 81 4.48 -18.91 -2.27
CA ILE A 81 4.96 -17.54 -2.29
C ILE A 81 6.27 -17.43 -1.52
N SER A 82 7.14 -16.52 -1.95
CA SER A 82 8.32 -16.13 -1.18
C SER A 82 7.94 -14.96 -0.24
N ILE A 83 8.38 -15.04 1.02
CA ILE A 83 8.09 -14.03 2.04
C ILE A 83 9.39 -13.34 2.44
N GLY A 84 9.39 -12.01 2.39
CA GLY A 84 10.50 -11.17 2.83
C GLY A 84 11.68 -11.09 1.84
N GLU A 85 12.78 -10.51 2.30
CA GLU A 85 14.00 -10.31 1.50
C GLU A 85 15.07 -11.36 1.79
N GLU A 86 15.97 -11.54 0.82
CA GLU A 86 17.13 -12.41 0.94
C GLU A 86 18.11 -11.90 2.02
N PHE A 87 18.18 -12.60 3.16
CA PHE A 87 18.99 -12.18 4.31
C PHE A 87 20.46 -12.64 4.25
N SER A 88 20.82 -13.56 3.34
CA SER A 88 22.20 -14.02 3.16
C SER A 88 22.52 -14.23 1.68
N ARG A 89 23.11 -13.20 1.05
CA ARG A 89 23.54 -13.27 -0.34
C ARG A 89 24.90 -13.95 -0.42
N LYS A 90 24.93 -15.19 -0.88
CA LYS A 90 26.17 -15.96 -1.12
C LYS A 90 26.29 -16.30 -2.61
N PRO A 91 27.39 -15.92 -3.28
CA PRO A 91 27.58 -16.23 -4.69
C PRO A 91 27.94 -17.71 -4.89
N TYR A 92 27.53 -18.29 -6.02
CA TYR A 92 28.01 -19.59 -6.47
C TYR A 92 29.41 -19.46 -7.07
N ALA A 93 30.28 -20.43 -6.79
CA ALA A 93 31.65 -20.48 -7.29
C ALA A 93 32.03 -21.89 -7.74
N ILE A 94 32.95 -21.98 -8.70
CA ILE A 94 33.53 -23.25 -9.14
C ILE A 94 34.80 -23.48 -8.33
N ALA A 95 34.84 -24.58 -7.58
CA ALA A 95 36.01 -24.96 -6.80
C ALA A 95 37.00 -25.74 -7.68
N VAL A 96 38.29 -25.47 -7.49
CA VAL A 96 39.39 -26.21 -8.11
C VAL A 96 40.43 -26.57 -7.06
N GLN A 97 41.20 -27.63 -7.31
CA GLN A 97 42.28 -28.03 -6.40
C GLN A 97 43.30 -26.89 -6.23
N GLN A 98 43.76 -26.71 -4.99
CA GLN A 98 44.78 -25.71 -4.69
C GLN A 98 46.05 -25.96 -5.49
N GLY A 99 46.60 -24.91 -6.10
CA GLY A 99 47.78 -25.00 -6.98
C GLY A 99 47.49 -25.42 -8.43
N SER A 100 46.23 -25.73 -8.78
CA SER A 100 45.88 -26.07 -10.17
C SER A 100 45.95 -24.84 -11.09
N PRO A 101 46.58 -24.95 -12.28
CA PRO A 101 46.60 -23.86 -13.27
C PRO A 101 45.23 -23.56 -13.87
N LEU A 102 44.24 -24.44 -13.66
CA LEU A 102 42.86 -24.26 -14.13
C LEU A 102 42.16 -23.08 -13.44
N LYS A 103 42.59 -22.69 -12.25
CA LYS A 103 42.02 -21.56 -11.50
C LYS A 103 41.99 -20.30 -12.35
N ASP A 104 43.15 -19.92 -12.91
CA ASP A 104 43.29 -18.66 -13.63
C ASP A 104 42.64 -18.74 -15.02
N GLN A 105 42.71 -19.90 -15.66
CA GLN A 105 42.03 -20.15 -16.94
C GLN A 105 40.50 -20.03 -16.82
N LEU A 106 39.91 -20.64 -15.78
CA LEU A 106 38.48 -20.55 -15.52
C LEU A 106 38.05 -19.14 -15.15
N ASN A 107 38.81 -18.44 -14.31
CA ASN A 107 38.53 -17.05 -13.95
C ASN A 107 38.52 -16.15 -15.19
N ASN A 108 39.53 -16.26 -16.06
CA ASN A 108 39.61 -15.50 -17.30
C ASN A 108 38.45 -15.84 -18.26
N ALA A 109 38.08 -17.12 -18.36
CA ALA A 109 36.94 -17.54 -19.17
C ALA A 109 35.61 -16.96 -18.65
N ILE A 110 35.39 -16.99 -17.33
CA ILE A 110 34.19 -16.42 -16.69
C ILE A 110 34.14 -14.91 -16.93
N LEU A 111 35.26 -14.19 -16.76
CA LEU A 111 35.35 -12.76 -17.05
C LEU A 111 35.04 -12.45 -18.53
N LYS A 112 35.53 -13.27 -19.45
CA LYS A 112 35.20 -13.13 -20.88
C LYS A 112 33.70 -13.33 -21.14
N LEU A 113 33.05 -14.29 -20.48
CA LEU A 113 31.61 -14.51 -20.59
C LEU A 113 30.78 -13.37 -19.98
N LEU A 114 31.25 -12.77 -18.88
CA LEU A 114 30.66 -11.59 -18.27
C LEU A 114 30.75 -10.37 -19.20
N ASN A 115 31.94 -10.08 -19.73
CA ASN A 115 32.17 -8.96 -20.65
C ASN A 115 31.33 -9.10 -21.94
N GLN A 116 31.12 -10.33 -22.40
CA GLN A 116 30.27 -10.62 -23.57
C GLN A 116 28.76 -10.67 -23.24
N ARG A 117 28.34 -10.41 -21.99
CA ARG A 117 26.94 -10.54 -21.50
C ARG A 117 26.30 -11.92 -21.77
N LYS A 118 27.09 -12.98 -21.98
CA LYS A 118 26.57 -14.32 -22.24
C LYS A 118 25.89 -14.90 -21.01
N LEU A 119 26.41 -14.63 -19.81
CA LEU A 119 25.79 -15.06 -18.55
C LEU A 119 24.41 -14.42 -18.34
N GLU A 120 24.22 -13.16 -18.76
CA GLU A 120 22.92 -12.50 -18.73
C GLU A 120 21.93 -13.15 -19.71
N SER A 121 22.40 -13.51 -20.90
CA SER A 121 21.59 -14.27 -21.88
C SER A 121 21.15 -15.63 -21.31
N PHE A 122 22.05 -16.35 -20.62
CA PHE A 122 21.70 -17.59 -19.93
C PHE A 122 20.70 -17.36 -18.79
N LYS A 123 20.89 -16.32 -17.99
CA LYS A 123 19.94 -15.93 -16.94
C LYS A 123 18.55 -15.68 -17.55
N SER A 124 18.45 -14.88 -18.61
CA SER A 124 17.18 -14.62 -19.29
C SER A 124 16.57 -15.89 -19.90
N LYS A 125 17.40 -16.77 -20.47
CA LYS A 125 16.94 -18.07 -21.00
C LYS A 125 16.31 -18.95 -19.92
N TRP A 126 16.95 -19.07 -18.76
CA TRP A 126 16.51 -19.97 -17.69
C TRP A 126 15.45 -19.38 -16.75
N TRP A 127 15.34 -18.05 -16.64
CA TRP A 127 14.38 -17.41 -15.74
C TRP A 127 13.22 -16.72 -16.45
N SER A 128 13.46 -16.09 -17.60
CA SER A 128 12.40 -15.39 -18.34
C SER A 128 11.73 -16.28 -19.38
N ARG A 129 12.51 -17.13 -20.07
CA ARG A 129 12.04 -18.01 -21.16
C ARG A 129 11.91 -19.49 -20.75
N ASN A 130 11.78 -19.76 -19.45
CA ASN A 130 11.63 -21.13 -18.96
C ASN A 130 10.27 -21.71 -19.38
N PRO A 131 10.21 -22.87 -20.06
CA PRO A 131 8.93 -23.51 -20.41
C PRO A 131 8.13 -23.96 -19.17
N ASN A 132 8.81 -24.23 -18.05
CA ASN A 132 8.16 -24.64 -16.80
C ASN A 132 7.65 -23.47 -15.97
N LYS A 133 7.88 -22.23 -16.41
CA LYS A 133 7.34 -21.04 -15.72
C LYS A 133 5.83 -21.05 -15.87
N ARG A 134 5.12 -21.12 -14.75
CA ARG A 134 3.68 -20.92 -14.72
C ARG A 134 3.40 -19.42 -14.74
N ASN A 135 2.47 -19.00 -15.60
CA ASN A 135 1.83 -17.70 -15.44
C ASN A 135 0.84 -17.83 -14.29
N CYS A 136 1.36 -17.66 -13.08
CA CYS A 136 0.50 -17.36 -11.96
C CYS A 136 -0.05 -15.97 -12.21
N GLU A 137 -1.36 -15.82 -12.11
CA GLU A 137 -1.95 -14.53 -11.80
C GLU A 137 -1.35 -14.18 -10.45
N LYS A 138 -0.18 -13.52 -10.46
CA LYS A 138 0.20 -12.69 -9.34
C LYS A 138 -1.04 -11.86 -9.19
N GLU A 139 -1.72 -11.96 -8.05
CA GLU A 139 -2.47 -10.82 -7.56
C GLU A 139 -1.44 -9.71 -7.62
N SER A 140 -1.44 -9.01 -8.76
CA SER A 140 -0.64 -7.86 -9.00
C SER A 140 -1.05 -7.04 -7.83
N SER A 141 -0.13 -6.95 -6.85
CA SER A 141 -0.01 -5.89 -5.89
C SER A 141 -1.16 -4.96 -6.18
N GLN A 142 -2.33 -5.21 -5.56
CA GLN A 142 -3.46 -4.32 -5.71
C GLN A 142 -2.79 -2.99 -5.55
N SER A 143 -2.73 -2.26 -6.66
CA SER A 143 -2.01 -1.02 -6.71
C SER A 143 -2.38 -0.31 -5.42
N ASP A 144 -1.43 0.33 -4.76
CA ASP A 144 -1.69 1.26 -3.65
C ASP A 144 -2.67 2.41 -4.03
N GLY A 145 -3.52 2.22 -5.04
CA GLY A 145 -4.81 2.85 -5.23
C GLY A 145 -5.86 2.23 -4.30
N ILE A 146 -6.56 3.13 -3.63
CA ILE A 146 -7.63 2.88 -2.68
C ILE A 146 -8.65 1.88 -3.29
N SER A 147 -8.69 0.64 -2.78
CA SER A 147 -9.69 -0.36 -3.14
C SER A 147 -11.11 0.16 -2.87
N ILE A 148 -12.05 -0.19 -3.75
CA ILE A 148 -13.43 0.31 -3.70
C ILE A 148 -14.14 -0.04 -2.38
N GLU A 149 -13.69 -1.13 -1.75
CA GLU A 149 -14.14 -1.63 -0.46
C GLU A 149 -13.80 -0.66 0.69
N ASN A 150 -12.65 0.01 0.61
CA ASN A 150 -12.19 0.97 1.63
C ASN A 150 -12.88 2.34 1.48
N ILE A 151 -13.24 2.76 0.26
CA ILE A 151 -13.96 4.01 0.00
C ILE A 151 -15.49 3.84 -0.02
N GLY A 152 -15.99 2.61 0.10
CA GLY A 152 -17.42 2.27 0.11
C GLY A 152 -18.22 3.02 1.18
N GLY A 153 -17.59 3.32 2.33
CA GLY A 153 -18.22 4.10 3.40
C GLY A 153 -18.63 5.51 2.95
N VAL A 154 -17.84 6.16 2.10
CA VAL A 154 -18.15 7.52 1.59
C VAL A 154 -19.38 7.50 0.68
N PHE A 155 -19.49 6.49 -0.19
CA PHE A 155 -20.66 6.33 -1.06
C PHE A 155 -21.94 6.07 -0.27
N ILE A 156 -21.88 5.26 0.79
CA ILE A 156 -23.04 4.98 1.65
C ILE A 156 -23.53 6.25 2.33
N VAL A 157 -22.62 7.08 2.86
CA VAL A 157 -22.99 8.36 3.51
C VAL A 157 -23.64 9.33 2.51
N ILE A 158 -23.13 9.41 1.28
CA ILE A 158 -23.71 10.25 0.22
C ILE A 158 -25.14 9.78 -0.12
N PHE A 159 -25.34 8.48 -0.32
CA PHE A 159 -26.68 7.92 -0.58
C PHE A 159 -27.66 8.17 0.56
N ALA A 160 -27.22 7.99 1.81
CA ALA A 160 -28.03 8.29 2.98
C ALA A 160 -28.40 9.79 3.06
N GLY A 161 -27.47 10.68 2.74
CA GLY A 161 -27.72 12.13 2.68
C GLY A 161 -28.75 12.52 1.62
N ILE A 162 -28.68 11.91 0.43
CA ILE A 162 -29.66 12.13 -0.64
C ILE A 162 -31.06 11.64 -0.22
N LEU A 163 -31.14 10.45 0.39
CA LEU A 163 -32.42 9.92 0.87
C LEU A 163 -33.04 10.81 1.95
N LEU A 164 -32.26 11.26 2.93
CA LEU A 164 -32.75 12.18 3.97
C LEU A 164 -33.21 13.52 3.38
N ALA A 165 -32.47 14.09 2.43
CA ALA A 165 -32.86 15.31 1.75
C ALA A 165 -34.21 15.15 1.03
N CYS A 166 -34.39 14.07 0.26
CA CYS A 166 -35.66 13.76 -0.39
C CYS A 166 -36.81 13.58 0.61
N CYS A 167 -36.57 12.88 1.73
CA CYS A 167 -37.57 12.69 2.78
C CYS A 167 -37.98 14.02 3.44
N THR A 168 -37.02 14.89 3.77
CA THR A 168 -37.31 16.20 4.36
C THR A 168 -38.11 17.10 3.42
N LEU A 169 -37.79 17.09 2.13
CA LEU A 169 -38.53 17.85 1.12
C LEU A 169 -39.96 17.31 0.93
N ALA A 170 -40.13 15.99 0.91
CA ALA A 170 -41.45 15.37 0.86
C ALA A 170 -42.28 15.69 2.12
N PHE A 171 -41.66 15.66 3.30
CA PHE A 171 -42.30 16.03 4.56
C PHE A 171 -42.72 17.50 4.60
N GLU A 172 -41.85 18.42 4.16
CA GLU A 172 -42.18 19.85 4.06
C GLU A 172 -43.33 20.09 3.08
N TYR A 173 -43.27 19.47 1.89
CA TYR A 173 -44.33 19.57 0.90
C TYR A 173 -45.66 19.06 1.45
N TRP A 174 -45.65 17.91 2.14
CA TRP A 174 -46.84 17.36 2.77
C TRP A 174 -47.36 18.28 3.88
N TYR A 175 -46.48 18.76 4.76
CA TYR A 175 -46.83 19.67 5.86
C TYR A 175 -47.43 20.99 5.34
N TYR A 176 -46.84 21.58 4.30
CA TYR A 176 -47.31 22.83 3.69
C TYR A 176 -48.61 22.66 2.90
N ARG A 177 -48.86 21.45 2.36
CA ARG A 177 -50.11 21.10 1.68
C ARG A 177 -51.24 20.80 2.67
N TYR A 178 -50.95 20.14 3.80
CA TYR A 178 -51.96 19.75 4.79
C TYR A 178 -52.23 20.82 5.86
N ARG A 179 -51.32 21.76 6.11
CA ARG A 179 -51.70 22.99 6.81
C ARG A 179 -52.52 23.86 5.85
N PRO A 180 -53.82 24.12 6.12
CA PRO A 180 -54.53 25.16 5.38
C PRO A 180 -53.79 26.48 5.59
N ARG A 181 -53.65 27.28 4.52
CA ARG A 181 -53.05 28.63 4.55
C ARG A 181 -53.79 29.55 5.53
N VAL A 182 -53.51 29.44 6.82
CA VAL A 182 -53.81 30.50 7.77
C VAL A 182 -52.80 31.62 7.55
N ASN A 183 -53.27 32.61 6.77
CA ASN A 183 -52.76 33.98 6.63
C ASN A 183 -51.99 34.36 5.36
N ALA A 184 -52.58 34.12 4.19
CA ALA A 184 -52.43 35.00 3.02
C ALA A 184 -53.32 36.27 3.11
N LYS A 185 -53.54 36.83 4.31
CA LYS A 185 -54.37 38.04 4.54
C LYS A 185 -53.63 39.23 5.18
N LYS A 186 -52.33 39.13 5.53
CA LYS A 186 -51.57 40.26 6.10
C LYS A 186 -50.80 41.13 5.09
N LEU A 187 -50.54 40.67 3.85
CA LEU A 187 -49.89 41.50 2.81
C LEU A 187 -50.87 42.28 1.91
N ARG A 188 -52.18 41.98 1.93
CA ARG A 188 -53.18 42.72 1.12
C ARG A 188 -53.79 43.93 1.84
N LYS A 189 -53.68 44.03 3.18
CA LYS A 189 -54.26 45.14 3.95
C LYS A 189 -53.34 46.36 4.08
N ALA A 190 -52.03 46.21 3.86
CA ALA A 190 -51.09 47.35 3.84
C ALA A 190 -51.15 48.14 2.52
N ASN A 191 -51.58 47.52 1.42
CA ASN A 191 -51.66 48.16 0.08
C ASN A 191 -53.06 48.73 -0.25
N ALA A 192 -53.98 48.79 0.71
CA ALA A 192 -55.37 49.23 0.49
C ALA A 192 -55.68 50.62 1.10
N GLN A 193 -54.70 51.33 1.68
CA GLN A 193 -54.91 52.63 2.33
C GLN A 193 -54.11 53.81 1.76
N GLU A 194 -53.27 53.64 0.73
CA GLU A 194 -52.62 54.77 0.02
C GLU A 194 -53.06 54.86 -1.45
N GLY A 195 -54.36 54.71 -1.68
CA GLY A 195 -54.97 54.81 -3.01
C GLY A 195 -55.99 55.93 -3.13
N THR A 196 -55.65 57.19 -2.81
CA THR A 196 -56.34 58.36 -3.38
C THR A 196 -55.59 59.68 -3.11
N LYS A 197 -54.88 60.19 -4.13
CA LYS A 197 -54.93 61.60 -4.59
C LYS A 197 -54.20 61.72 -5.92
N ILE A 198 -54.90 62.31 -6.88
CA ILE A 198 -54.63 62.42 -8.30
C ILE A 198 -53.55 63.48 -8.56
N SER A 199 -52.59 63.24 -9.47
CA SER A 199 -52.26 64.15 -10.59
C SER A 199 -51.02 63.68 -11.37
N SER A 200 -51.10 63.87 -12.68
CA SER A 200 -50.15 63.55 -13.75
C SER A 200 -48.71 64.04 -13.50
N GLN A 201 -47.72 63.15 -13.69
CA GLN A 201 -46.51 63.51 -14.46
C GLN A 201 -45.68 62.28 -14.88
N ARG A 202 -45.42 62.22 -16.18
CA ARG A 202 -44.50 61.31 -16.87
C ARG A 202 -43.06 61.59 -16.39
N VAL A 203 -42.38 60.63 -15.76
CA VAL A 203 -40.95 60.75 -15.37
C VAL A 203 -40.14 59.55 -15.89
N LYS A 204 -38.96 59.88 -16.43
CA LYS A 204 -38.07 59.14 -17.34
C LYS A 204 -37.23 58.05 -16.64
N PRO A 205 -36.70 57.04 -17.37
CA PRO A 205 -35.83 56.01 -16.80
C PRO A 205 -34.51 56.58 -16.28
N THR A 206 -34.11 56.11 -15.10
CA THR A 206 -32.95 56.56 -14.34
C THR A 206 -31.65 56.15 -15.03
N ARG A 207 -30.82 57.14 -15.41
CA ARG A 207 -29.43 56.93 -15.84
C ARG A 207 -28.58 56.53 -14.63
N TYR A 208 -27.86 55.42 -14.73
CA TYR A 208 -26.76 55.11 -13.80
C TYR A 208 -25.54 55.98 -14.13
N ASN A 209 -25.14 56.84 -13.19
CA ASN A 209 -23.89 57.60 -13.27
C ASN A 209 -22.71 56.71 -12.88
N LEU A 210 -22.11 56.03 -13.86
CA LEU A 210 -20.80 55.40 -13.71
C LEU A 210 -19.74 56.50 -13.75
N LYS A 211 -18.99 56.69 -12.65
CA LYS A 211 -17.78 57.50 -12.65
C LYS A 211 -16.60 56.66 -13.18
N PRO A 212 -15.75 57.18 -14.08
CA PRO A 212 -14.56 56.47 -14.54
C PRO A 212 -13.46 56.40 -13.47
N ALA A 213 -12.64 55.35 -13.58
CA ALA A 213 -11.67 54.85 -12.62
C ALA A 213 -10.50 55.82 -12.30
N ARG A 214 -9.94 55.71 -11.08
CA ARG A 214 -8.63 56.27 -10.73
C ARG A 214 -7.53 55.30 -11.18
N LYS A 215 -6.63 55.76 -12.06
CA LYS A 215 -5.32 55.15 -12.23
C LYS A 215 -4.41 55.65 -11.10
N ALA A 216 -3.83 54.74 -10.34
CA ALA A 216 -2.65 55.00 -9.52
C ALA A 216 -1.75 53.76 -9.64
N PHE A 217 -0.86 53.86 -10.61
CA PHE A 217 0.38 53.09 -10.69
C PHE A 217 1.34 53.79 -9.72
N GLU A 218 1.77 53.10 -8.67
CA GLU A 218 2.99 53.48 -7.97
C GLU A 218 3.73 52.21 -7.54
N ASP A 219 4.96 52.18 -8.03
CA ASP A 219 5.96 51.13 -8.04
C ASP A 219 6.49 50.88 -6.63
N ASN A 220 6.49 49.63 -6.18
CA ASN A 220 7.33 49.21 -5.05
C ASN A 220 7.76 47.76 -5.29
N GLY A 221 9.01 47.63 -5.71
CA GLY A 221 9.67 46.36 -6.02
C GLY A 221 9.65 45.39 -4.85
N ILE A 222 9.26 44.14 -5.16
CA ILE A 222 9.51 42.99 -4.32
C ILE A 222 10.12 41.91 -5.21
N GLU A 223 11.43 41.74 -5.02
CA GLU A 223 12.30 40.77 -5.68
C GLU A 223 11.97 39.35 -5.16
N PHE A 224 11.35 38.51 -5.99
CA PHE A 224 11.18 37.08 -5.70
C PHE A 224 12.28 36.27 -6.39
N ARG A 225 13.35 36.00 -5.63
CA ARG A 225 14.44 35.11 -6.02
C ARG A 225 14.00 33.66 -5.89
N GLY A 226 13.52 33.06 -6.98
CA GLY A 226 13.31 31.62 -7.10
C GLY A 226 14.65 30.90 -7.29
N ARG A 227 15.00 30.03 -6.34
CA ARG A 227 16.13 29.10 -6.45
C ARG A 227 15.63 27.80 -7.08
N PHE A 228 16.23 27.42 -8.20
CA PHE A 228 16.46 26.01 -8.53
C PHE A 228 17.39 25.39 -7.49
#